data_AF-A0A6P0NPY3-F1
#
_entry.id   AF-A0A6P0NPY3-F1
#
_cell.length_a   1.000
_cell.length_b   1.000
_cell.length_c   1.000
_cell.angle_alpha   90.00
_cell.angle_beta   90.00
_cell.angle_gamma   90.00
#
_symmetry.space_group_name_H-M   'P 1'
#
loop_
_entity.id
_entity.type
_entity.pdbx_description
1 polymer ?
#
loop_
_entity_poly.entity_id
_entity_poly.type
_entity_poly.pdbx_seq_one_letter_code
_entity_poly.pdbx_strand_id
1 'polypeptide(L)'
;MSCCLLPAHSAIIEKNDRDYRPESFRINDSSIEVLRKIKTSNNWEERKKLLLPLQFKSIKEIKNQDKSLGIIKQKIIKKYFFQETERNWKPKQQAVLDQLDLFEPTVELEKIPYKFGYEFIDEDGDKHRYSISDWEIQELYRKCRDKSLSSTQIGKEKEAVEKVRQKLEVEFMNNKDLYFIVGNLKNYKNYFMIIGVFYPPIITQLSLF
;
A
#
# COMPACT_ATOMS: atom_id res chain seq x y z
N MET A 1 16.97 4.86 1.97
CA MET A 1 15.71 4.26 2.44
C MET A 1 16.07 3.04 3.24
N SER A 2 15.61 2.96 4.49
CA SER A 2 15.80 1.75 5.29
C SER A 2 15.14 0.61 4.53
N CYS A 3 15.88 -0.47 4.27
CA CYS A 3 15.30 -1.68 3.71
C CYS A 3 14.29 -2.19 4.73
N CYS A 4 12.98 -2.05 4.48
CA CYS A 4 11.95 -2.63 5.34
C CYS A 4 12.15 -4.15 5.36
N LEU A 5 12.89 -4.64 6.35
CA LEU A 5 13.05 -6.05 6.64
C LEU A 5 11.71 -6.54 7.15
N LEU A 6 11.03 -7.36 6.35
CA LEU A 6 9.76 -7.97 6.75
C LEU A 6 10.10 -9.19 7.63
N PRO A 7 9.74 -9.22 8.92
CA PRO A 7 9.83 -10.44 9.69
C PRO A 7 8.69 -11.37 9.27
N ALA A 8 9.01 -12.64 9.08
CA ALA A 8 8.02 -13.70 9.04
C ALA A 8 7.59 -13.97 10.48
N HIS A 9 6.29 -13.88 10.73
CA HIS A 9 5.70 -14.16 12.04
C HIS A 9 4.78 -15.37 11.95
N SER A 10 4.68 -16.10 13.05
CA SER A 10 3.53 -16.96 13.34
C SER A 10 2.66 -16.28 14.39
N ALA A 11 1.36 -16.54 14.34
CA ALA A 11 0.43 -16.15 15.39
C ALA A 11 -0.77 -17.09 15.37
N ILE A 12 -1.42 -17.22 16.52
CA ILE A 12 -2.71 -17.90 16.63
C ILE A 12 -3.76 -16.95 16.03
N ILE A 13 -4.58 -17.49 15.13
CA ILE A 13 -5.66 -16.75 14.48
C ILE A 13 -7.01 -17.40 14.75
N GLU A 14 -8.05 -16.57 14.85
CA GLU A 14 -9.44 -17.00 14.96
C GLU A 14 -10.28 -16.32 13.87
N LYS A 15 -11.38 -16.96 13.45
CA LYS A 15 -12.28 -16.39 12.44
C LYS A 15 -13.00 -15.17 13.03
N ASN A 16 -13.10 -14.09 12.26
CA ASN A 16 -13.84 -12.90 12.68
C ASN A 16 -15.32 -12.97 12.25
N ASP A 17 -16.19 -13.48 13.11
CA ASP A 17 -17.63 -13.66 12.77
C ASP A 17 -18.38 -12.35 12.52
N ARG A 18 -17.80 -11.20 12.91
CA ARG A 18 -18.39 -9.87 12.66
C ARG A 18 -18.08 -9.36 11.26
N ASP A 19 -17.24 -10.03 10.49
CA ASP A 19 -16.85 -9.64 9.14
C ASP A 19 -17.03 -10.81 8.18
N TYR A 20 -17.97 -10.66 7.24
CA TYR A 20 -18.36 -11.73 6.33
C TYR A 20 -17.24 -12.12 5.36
N ARG A 21 -16.16 -11.34 5.25
CA ARG A 21 -15.10 -11.58 4.26
C ARG A 21 -14.36 -12.89 4.60
N PRO A 22 -14.12 -13.78 3.62
CA PRO A 22 -13.49 -15.08 3.88
C PRO A 22 -12.09 -14.95 4.47
N GLU A 23 -11.36 -13.89 4.13
CA GLU A 23 -10.02 -13.58 4.66
C GLU A 23 -10.01 -12.80 5.99
N SER A 24 -11.17 -12.51 6.59
CA SER A 24 -11.19 -11.81 7.89
C SER A 24 -10.92 -12.77 9.03
N PHE A 25 -9.79 -12.54 9.71
CA PHE A 25 -9.34 -13.24 10.91
C PHE A 25 -8.93 -12.20 11.96
N ARG A 26 -8.98 -12.58 13.24
CA ARG A 26 -8.34 -11.85 14.34
C ARG A 26 -7.08 -12.57 14.75
N ILE A 27 -6.08 -11.79 15.10
CA ILE A 27 -4.80 -12.28 15.60
C ILE A 27 -4.85 -12.18 17.12
N ASN A 28 -4.39 -13.21 17.83
CA ASN A 28 -4.05 -13.08 19.23
C ASN A 28 -2.67 -12.40 19.32
N ASP A 29 -2.66 -11.11 19.64
CA ASP A 29 -1.44 -10.29 19.63
C ASP A 29 -0.35 -10.82 20.57
N SER A 30 -0.73 -11.44 21.68
CA SER A 30 0.23 -12.05 22.62
C SER A 30 0.88 -13.33 22.11
N SER A 31 0.40 -13.89 21.00
CA SER A 31 0.93 -15.12 20.38
C SER A 31 1.87 -14.86 19.20
N ILE A 32 2.15 -13.59 18.88
CA ILE A 32 3.01 -13.23 17.74
C ILE A 32 4.45 -13.63 18.04
N GLU A 33 4.99 -14.53 17.22
CA GLU A 33 6.39 -14.97 17.32
C GLU A 33 7.14 -14.67 16.02
N VAL A 34 8.33 -14.07 16.15
CA VAL A 34 9.21 -13.81 15.00
C VAL A 34 9.96 -15.08 14.65
N LEU A 35 9.59 -15.71 13.54
CA LEU A 35 10.23 -16.92 13.06
C LEU A 35 11.58 -16.63 12.42
N ARG A 36 11.62 -15.67 11.49
CA ARG A 36 12.83 -15.29 10.75
C ARG A 36 12.63 -13.99 9.98
N LYS A 37 13.73 -13.42 9.45
CA LYS A 37 13.69 -12.20 8.63
C LYS A 37 13.68 -12.54 7.14
N ILE A 38 12.72 -12.01 6.40
CA ILE A 38 12.61 -12.14 4.95
C ILE A 38 13.42 -11.01 4.29
N LYS A 39 14.61 -11.38 3.80
CA LYS A 39 15.58 -10.45 3.21
C LYS A 39 15.17 -10.01 1.80
N THR A 40 15.82 -8.97 1.31
CA THR A 40 15.72 -8.48 -0.08
C THR A 40 16.86 -8.98 -0.96
N SER A 41 17.70 -9.90 -0.46
CA SER A 41 18.77 -10.54 -1.23
C SER A 41 18.22 -11.33 -2.42
N ASN A 42 19.09 -11.64 -3.38
CA ASN A 42 18.75 -12.43 -4.58
C ASN A 42 17.51 -11.89 -5.31
N ASN A 43 17.46 -10.59 -5.57
CA ASN A 43 16.33 -9.96 -6.29
C ASN A 43 14.96 -10.28 -5.68
N TRP A 44 14.88 -10.30 -4.35
CA TRP A 44 13.65 -10.55 -3.59
C TRP A 44 13.03 -11.94 -3.83
N GLU A 45 13.82 -12.94 -4.21
CA GLU A 45 13.36 -14.29 -4.54
C GLU A 45 12.40 -14.87 -3.49
N GLU A 46 12.77 -14.77 -2.22
CA GLU A 46 11.97 -15.33 -1.13
C GLU A 46 10.61 -14.61 -0.98
N ARG A 47 10.59 -13.28 -1.12
CA ARG A 47 9.36 -12.49 -1.09
C ARG A 47 8.46 -12.87 -2.26
N LYS A 48 9.04 -13.07 -3.45
CA LYS A 48 8.30 -13.52 -4.63
C LYS A 48 7.68 -14.90 -4.41
N LYS A 49 8.41 -15.85 -3.81
CA LYS A 49 7.86 -17.19 -3.48
C LYS A 49 6.65 -17.12 -2.54
N LEU A 50 6.60 -16.14 -1.64
CA LEU A 50 5.48 -15.97 -0.71
C LEU A 50 4.29 -15.22 -1.33
N LEU A 51 4.55 -14.19 -2.13
CA LEU A 51 3.51 -13.28 -2.63
C LEU A 51 2.92 -13.70 -3.98
N LEU A 52 3.74 -14.14 -4.93
CA LEU A 52 3.27 -14.44 -6.29
C LEU A 52 2.22 -15.57 -6.37
N PRO A 53 2.22 -16.60 -5.49
CA PRO A 53 1.12 -17.56 -5.46
C PRO A 53 -0.26 -16.96 -5.10
N LEU A 54 -0.28 -15.77 -4.50
CA LEU A 54 -1.50 -15.03 -4.14
C LEU A 54 -1.97 -14.08 -5.25
N GLN A 55 -1.35 -14.16 -6.43
CA GLN A 55 -1.64 -13.29 -7.56
C GLN A 55 -2.95 -13.68 -8.25
N PHE A 56 -3.72 -12.65 -8.60
CA PHE A 56 -4.89 -12.72 -9.47
C PHE A 56 -4.56 -12.05 -10.81
N LYS A 57 -5.27 -12.47 -11.85
CA LYS A 57 -5.23 -11.91 -13.19
C LYS A 57 -5.84 -10.51 -13.23
N SER A 58 -6.99 -10.31 -12.59
CA SER A 58 -7.76 -9.07 -12.70
C SER A 58 -8.55 -8.75 -11.43
N ILE A 59 -9.05 -7.51 -11.35
CA ILE A 59 -9.97 -7.11 -10.26
C ILE A 59 -11.28 -7.90 -10.36
N LYS A 60 -11.71 -8.23 -11.58
CA LYS A 60 -12.90 -9.04 -11.83
C LYS A 60 -12.74 -10.45 -11.25
N GLU A 61 -11.57 -11.06 -11.39
CA GLU A 61 -11.29 -12.38 -10.80
C GLU A 61 -11.40 -12.35 -9.28
N ILE A 62 -10.81 -11.34 -8.62
CA ILE A 62 -10.91 -11.16 -7.17
C ILE A 62 -12.38 -11.11 -6.73
N LYS A 63 -13.19 -10.31 -7.43
CA LYS A 63 -14.64 -10.17 -7.16
C LYS A 63 -15.40 -11.49 -7.38
N ASN A 64 -15.11 -12.21 -8.46
CA ASN A 64 -15.78 -13.47 -8.78
C ASN A 64 -15.50 -14.57 -7.75
N GLN A 65 -14.35 -14.51 -7.07
CA GLN A 65 -14.01 -15.41 -5.96
C GLN A 65 -14.52 -14.90 -4.59
N ASP A 66 -15.35 -13.85 -4.55
CA ASP A 66 -15.84 -13.15 -3.35
C ASP A 66 -14.72 -12.77 -2.36
N LYS A 67 -13.55 -12.41 -2.90
CA LYS A 67 -12.40 -11.93 -2.12
C LYS A 67 -12.40 -10.40 -2.08
N SER A 68 -11.87 -9.85 -0.99
CA SER A 68 -11.65 -8.41 -0.79
C SER A 68 -10.22 -7.95 -0.99
N LEU A 69 -9.27 -8.89 -1.03
CA LEU A 69 -7.83 -8.65 -1.10
C LEU A 69 -7.22 -9.49 -2.22
N GLY A 70 -6.29 -8.91 -2.98
CA GLY A 70 -5.51 -9.66 -3.96
C GLY A 70 -4.26 -8.93 -4.40
N ILE A 71 -3.33 -9.67 -4.99
CA ILE A 71 -2.15 -9.11 -5.66
C ILE A 71 -2.41 -9.18 -7.15
N ILE A 72 -2.21 -8.09 -7.87
CA ILE A 72 -2.37 -8.06 -9.32
C ILE A 72 -1.09 -7.59 -9.99
N LYS A 73 -0.79 -8.21 -11.13
CA LYS A 73 0.14 -7.69 -12.11
C LYS A 73 -0.66 -6.94 -13.17
N GLN A 74 -0.33 -5.68 -13.38
CA GLN A 74 -1.00 -4.87 -14.39
C GLN A 74 -0.40 -5.22 -15.75
N LYS A 75 -1.25 -5.32 -16.76
CA LYS A 75 -0.82 -5.45 -18.14
C LYS A 75 -0.13 -4.18 -18.62
N ILE A 76 -0.68 -3.01 -18.27
CA ILE A 76 -0.14 -1.69 -18.61
C ILE A 76 -0.37 -0.74 -17.44
N ILE A 77 0.67 -0.08 -16.96
CA ILE A 77 0.53 1.12 -16.11
C ILE A 77 0.44 2.32 -17.04
N LYS A 78 -0.70 3.02 -17.06
CA LYS A 78 -0.93 4.16 -17.94
C LYS A 78 -0.29 5.42 -17.41
N LYS A 79 -0.48 5.70 -16.13
CA LYS A 79 -0.05 6.97 -15.54
C LYS A 79 -0.02 6.90 -14.02
N TYR A 80 0.98 7.55 -13.41
CA TYR A 80 0.94 7.96 -12.02
C TYR A 80 0.16 9.27 -11.86
N PHE A 81 -0.63 9.40 -10.80
CA PHE A 81 -1.29 10.66 -10.47
C PHE A 81 -1.13 11.02 -9.00
N PHE A 82 -1.24 12.32 -8.73
CA PHE A 82 -1.55 12.83 -7.41
C PHE A 82 -2.76 13.78 -7.50
N GLN A 83 -3.47 13.95 -6.40
CA GLN A 83 -4.62 14.84 -6.30
C GLN A 83 -4.63 15.52 -4.94
N GLU A 84 -4.88 16.83 -4.91
CA GLU A 84 -5.11 17.57 -3.68
C GLU A 84 -6.40 17.11 -2.98
N THR A 85 -6.37 17.08 -1.65
CA THR A 85 -7.53 16.80 -0.82
C THR A 85 -7.61 17.79 0.34
N GLU A 86 -8.74 17.78 1.05
CA GLU A 86 -8.97 18.65 2.20
C GLU A 86 -7.82 18.51 3.22
N ARG A 87 -7.27 19.64 3.65
CA ARG A 87 -6.19 19.69 4.65
C ARG A 87 -6.65 19.23 6.04
N ASN A 88 -7.91 19.48 6.38
CA ASN A 88 -8.45 19.15 7.70
C ASN A 88 -9.25 17.86 7.64
N TRP A 89 -9.29 17.11 8.74
CA TRP A 89 -10.18 15.97 8.88
C TRP A 89 -11.64 16.43 8.78
N LYS A 90 -12.51 15.57 8.23
CA LYS A 90 -13.96 15.85 8.27
C LYS A 90 -14.44 15.83 9.72
N PRO A 91 -15.49 16.58 10.10
CA PRO A 91 -15.96 16.62 11.49
C PRO A 91 -16.20 15.25 12.12
N LYS A 92 -16.76 14.29 11.36
CA LYS A 92 -16.95 12.90 11.82
C LYS A 92 -15.63 12.15 12.05
N GLN A 93 -14.62 12.40 11.23
CA GLN A 93 -13.30 11.79 11.39
C GLN A 93 -12.57 12.42 12.56
N GLN A 94 -12.63 13.75 12.68
CA GLN A 94 -12.05 14.49 13.81
C GLN A 94 -12.65 14.00 15.13
N ALA A 95 -13.98 13.86 15.22
CA ALA A 95 -14.63 13.34 16.43
C ALA A 95 -14.13 11.93 16.83
N VAL A 96 -13.79 11.06 15.88
CA VAL A 96 -13.20 9.74 16.15
C VAL A 96 -11.76 9.88 16.66
N LEU A 97 -10.99 10.83 16.13
CA LEU A 97 -9.64 11.14 16.61
C LEU A 97 -9.65 11.80 17.99
N ASP A 98 -10.68 12.58 18.29
CA ASP A 98 -10.84 13.23 19.59
C ASP A 98 -11.34 12.24 20.66
N GLN A 99 -11.94 11.12 20.24
CA GLN A 99 -12.41 10.04 21.11
C GLN A 99 -11.28 9.10 21.59
N LEU A 100 -10.02 9.56 21.58
CA LEU A 100 -8.88 8.76 22.05
C LEU A 100 -8.99 8.43 23.55
N ASP A 101 -8.40 7.30 23.90
CA ASP A 101 -8.54 6.60 25.19
C ASP A 101 -8.20 7.51 26.39
N LEU A 102 -8.99 7.43 27.47
CA LEU A 102 -8.85 8.29 28.66
C LEU A 102 -7.49 8.11 29.37
N PHE A 103 -6.79 7.03 29.03
CA PHE A 103 -5.56 6.57 29.66
C PHE A 103 -4.32 6.65 28.77
N GLU A 104 -4.48 7.03 27.50
CA GLU A 104 -3.36 7.20 26.56
C GLU A 104 -3.12 8.68 26.22
N PRO A 105 -1.85 9.11 26.05
CA PRO A 105 -1.56 10.46 25.61
C PRO A 105 -2.13 10.70 24.22
N THR A 106 -2.84 11.83 24.04
CA THR A 106 -3.40 12.23 22.75
C THR A 106 -2.31 12.40 21.70
N VAL A 107 -2.33 11.57 20.67
CA VAL A 107 -1.46 11.72 19.49
C VAL A 107 -2.23 12.46 18.41
N GLU A 108 -1.81 13.69 18.11
CA GLU A 108 -2.41 14.47 17.02
C GLU A 108 -2.03 13.86 15.67
N LEU A 109 -3.00 13.24 14.99
CA LEU A 109 -2.78 12.67 13.66
C LEU A 109 -2.87 13.76 12.59
N GLU A 110 -1.74 14.06 11.96
CA GLU A 110 -1.69 14.96 10.82
C GLU A 110 -2.37 14.34 9.58
N LYS A 111 -3.28 15.10 8.97
CA LYS A 111 -3.84 14.75 7.65
C LYS A 111 -2.92 15.23 6.52
N ILE A 112 -2.60 14.34 5.59
CA ILE A 112 -1.87 14.69 4.37
C ILE A 112 -2.86 15.22 3.33
N PRO A 113 -2.68 16.45 2.80
CA PRO A 113 -3.60 17.06 1.84
C PRO A 113 -3.41 16.55 0.40
N TYR A 114 -2.90 15.33 0.24
CA TYR A 114 -2.63 14.71 -1.06
C TYR A 114 -3.02 13.24 -1.07
N LYS A 115 -3.55 12.78 -2.21
CA LYS A 115 -3.69 11.37 -2.56
C LYS A 115 -2.78 11.05 -3.73
N PHE A 116 -2.14 9.89 -3.67
CA PHE A 116 -1.28 9.36 -4.73
C PHE A 116 -1.95 8.12 -5.34
N GLY A 117 -1.67 7.80 -6.60
CA GLY A 117 -2.31 6.67 -7.25
C GLY A 117 -1.80 6.35 -8.64
N TYR A 118 -2.39 5.32 -9.23
CA TYR A 118 -2.10 4.89 -10.60
C TYR A 118 -3.38 4.68 -11.41
N GLU A 119 -3.26 4.97 -12.70
CA GLU A 119 -4.16 4.51 -13.74
C GLU A 119 -3.50 3.33 -14.45
N PHE A 120 -4.20 2.21 -14.59
CA PHE A 120 -3.65 0.98 -15.17
C PHE A 120 -4.71 0.15 -15.87
N ILE A 121 -4.25 -0.82 -16.66
CA ILE A 121 -5.05 -1.85 -17.32
C ILE A 121 -4.63 -3.20 -16.75
N ASP A 122 -5.59 -4.01 -16.30
CA ASP A 122 -5.33 -5.37 -15.84
C ASP A 122 -5.26 -6.38 -17.00
N GLU A 123 -5.02 -7.66 -16.70
CA GLU A 123 -4.87 -8.70 -17.72
C GLU A 123 -6.17 -9.03 -18.48
N ASP A 124 -7.34 -8.67 -17.95
CA ASP A 124 -8.61 -8.79 -18.66
C ASP A 124 -8.89 -7.60 -19.59
N GLY A 125 -8.07 -6.54 -19.52
CA GLY A 125 -8.20 -5.33 -20.33
C GLY A 125 -9.03 -4.22 -19.67
N ASP A 126 -9.46 -4.41 -18.42
CA ASP A 126 -10.26 -3.43 -17.70
C ASP A 126 -9.38 -2.27 -17.20
N LYS A 127 -9.89 -1.04 -17.35
CA LYS A 127 -9.20 0.18 -16.92
C LYS A 127 -9.55 0.49 -15.46
N HIS A 128 -8.52 0.77 -14.66
CA HIS A 128 -8.66 1.11 -13.24
C HIS A 128 -7.93 2.42 -12.93
N ARG A 129 -8.49 3.20 -11.99
CA ARG A 129 -7.89 4.43 -11.44
C ARG A 129 -7.98 4.39 -9.93
N TYR A 130 -6.91 3.93 -9.27
CA TYR A 130 -6.92 3.68 -7.83
C TYR A 130 -5.92 4.55 -7.08
N SER A 131 -6.38 5.10 -5.95
CA SER A 131 -5.50 5.72 -4.97
C SER A 131 -4.76 4.67 -4.15
N ILE A 132 -3.55 5.01 -3.73
CA ILE A 132 -2.74 4.27 -2.77
C ILE A 132 -3.12 4.72 -1.37
N SER A 133 -3.59 3.79 -0.54
CA SER A 133 -3.92 4.00 0.87
C SER A 133 -2.86 3.42 1.81
N ASP A 134 -1.74 2.96 1.26
CA ASP A 134 -0.58 2.52 2.01
C ASP A 134 0.03 3.69 2.80
N TRP A 135 0.25 3.47 4.10
CA TRP A 135 0.83 4.46 5.00
C TRP A 135 2.30 4.74 4.67
N GLU A 136 3.02 3.80 4.05
CA GLU A 136 4.44 3.98 3.73
C GLU A 136 4.64 5.14 2.74
N ILE A 137 3.70 5.37 1.82
CA ILE A 137 3.75 6.49 0.86
C ILE A 137 3.45 7.82 1.56
N GLN A 138 2.53 7.81 2.51
CA GLN A 138 2.20 8.96 3.35
C GLN A 138 3.39 9.37 4.21
N GLU A 139 4.08 8.38 4.79
CA GLU A 139 5.29 8.59 5.57
C GLU A 139 6.48 9.05 4.70
N LEU A 140 6.61 8.53 3.47
CA LEU A 140 7.58 9.02 2.50
C LEU A 140 7.35 10.51 2.22
N TYR A 141 6.10 10.90 1.97
CA TYR A 141 5.73 12.29 1.76
C TYR A 141 6.14 13.17 2.94
N ARG A 142 5.79 12.78 4.19
CA ARG A 142 6.16 13.51 5.41
C ARG A 142 7.67 13.69 5.51
N LYS A 143 8.44 12.61 5.37
CA LYS A 143 9.91 12.65 5.37
C LYS A 143 10.49 13.57 4.30
N CYS A 144 9.89 13.60 3.11
CA CYS A 144 10.34 14.46 2.02
C CYS A 144 10.02 15.94 2.28
N ARG A 145 8.85 16.24 2.85
CA ARG A 145 8.42 17.59 3.25
C ARG A 145 9.27 18.13 4.39
N ASP A 146 9.49 17.33 5.42
CA ASP A 146 10.20 17.77 6.64
C ASP A 146 11.69 17.99 6.37
N LYS A 147 12.24 17.36 5.33
CA LYS A 147 13.61 17.59 4.83
C LYS A 147 13.71 18.68 3.76
N SER A 148 12.60 19.32 3.39
CA SER A 148 12.63 20.40 2.40
C SER A 148 13.35 21.63 2.96
N LEU A 149 14.13 22.30 2.11
CA LEU A 149 14.80 23.56 2.45
C LEU A 149 13.92 24.80 2.19
N SER A 150 12.72 24.61 1.66
CA SER A 150 11.80 25.72 1.39
C SER A 150 11.35 26.40 2.68
N SER A 151 11.31 27.73 2.67
CA SER A 151 10.84 28.54 3.79
C SER A 151 9.31 28.61 3.91
N THR A 152 8.58 28.21 2.87
CA THR A 152 7.10 28.26 2.85
C THR A 152 6.51 26.85 2.91
N GLN A 153 5.39 26.69 3.61
CA GLN A 153 4.70 25.41 3.67
C GLN A 153 4.37 24.86 2.28
N ILE A 154 3.83 25.71 1.40
CA ILE A 154 3.48 25.34 0.02
C ILE A 154 4.71 24.86 -0.76
N GLY A 155 5.86 25.52 -0.59
CA GLY A 155 7.10 25.08 -1.23
C GLY A 155 7.58 23.73 -0.72
N LYS A 156 7.52 23.48 0.60
CA LYS A 156 7.83 22.17 1.20
C LYS A 156 6.94 21.06 0.65
N GLU A 157 5.64 21.33 0.53
CA GLU A 157 4.66 20.37 0.02
C GLU A 157 4.91 20.05 -1.47
N LYS A 158 5.20 21.07 -2.29
CA LYS A 158 5.55 20.88 -3.71
C LYS A 158 6.80 20.01 -3.89
N GLU A 159 7.86 20.28 -3.12
CA GLU A 159 9.07 19.44 -3.16
C GLU A 159 8.79 18.00 -2.72
N ALA A 160 7.92 17.81 -1.71
CA ALA A 160 7.55 16.48 -1.23
C ALA A 160 6.76 15.69 -2.28
N VAL A 161 5.75 16.30 -2.90
CA VAL A 161 4.97 15.68 -3.99
C VAL A 161 5.89 15.27 -5.14
N GLU A 162 6.84 16.13 -5.53
CA GLU A 162 7.77 15.84 -6.60
C GLU A 162 8.72 14.67 -6.25
N LYS A 163 9.23 14.60 -5.02
CA LYS A 163 10.04 13.45 -4.56
C LYS A 163 9.23 12.15 -4.52
N VAL A 164 7.96 12.20 -4.12
CA VAL A 164 7.06 11.04 -4.18
C VAL A 164 6.83 10.60 -5.63
N ARG A 165 6.61 11.55 -6.55
CA ARG A 165 6.51 11.27 -8.00
C ARG A 165 7.78 10.62 -8.53
N GLN A 166 8.96 11.14 -8.23
CA GLN A 166 10.23 10.54 -8.63
C GLN A 166 10.35 9.08 -8.16
N LYS A 167 9.86 8.78 -6.96
CA LYS A 167 9.87 7.41 -6.43
C LYS A 167 8.86 6.51 -7.14
N LEU A 168 7.59 6.93 -7.20
CA LEU A 168 6.47 6.10 -7.65
C LEU A 168 6.34 6.02 -9.16
N GLU A 169 6.67 7.08 -9.87
CA GLU A 169 6.62 7.12 -11.34
C GLU A 169 7.99 6.76 -11.91
N VAL A 170 9.01 7.55 -11.62
CA VAL A 170 10.31 7.42 -12.31
C VAL A 170 11.06 6.16 -11.89
N GLU A 171 11.18 5.89 -10.59
CA GLU A 171 11.92 4.71 -10.13
C GLU A 171 11.10 3.42 -10.26
N PHE A 172 9.85 3.41 -9.79
CA PHE A 172 9.06 2.18 -9.75
C PHE A 172 8.55 1.74 -11.13
N MET A 173 7.97 2.64 -11.94
CA MET A 173 7.40 2.22 -13.22
C MET A 173 8.47 1.83 -14.24
N ASN A 174 9.65 2.46 -14.19
CA ASN A 174 10.69 2.22 -15.20
C ASN A 174 11.70 1.12 -14.79
N ASN A 175 11.93 0.93 -13.49
CA ASN A 175 13.05 0.11 -13.03
C ASN A 175 12.65 -1.08 -12.14
N LYS A 176 11.35 -1.25 -11.83
CA LYS A 176 10.87 -2.31 -10.95
C LYS A 176 9.80 -3.16 -11.62
N ASP A 177 9.77 -4.43 -11.24
CA ASP A 177 8.70 -5.34 -11.62
C ASP A 177 7.51 -5.11 -10.68
N LEU A 178 6.64 -4.16 -11.04
CA LEU A 178 5.60 -3.65 -10.15
C LEU A 178 4.37 -4.57 -10.07
N TYR A 179 3.87 -4.78 -8.86
CA TYR A 179 2.60 -5.43 -8.55
C TYR A 179 1.82 -4.56 -7.57
N PHE A 180 0.49 -4.57 -7.67
CA PHE A 180 -0.37 -3.83 -6.76
C PHE A 180 -1.08 -4.82 -5.85
N ILE A 181 -0.96 -4.60 -4.54
CA ILE A 181 -1.80 -5.25 -3.54
C ILE A 181 -3.05 -4.38 -3.43
N VAL A 182 -4.18 -4.93 -3.84
CA VAL A 182 -5.46 -4.20 -3.91
C VAL A 182 -6.42 -4.74 -2.87
N GLY A 183 -7.15 -3.84 -2.24
CA GLY A 183 -8.13 -4.15 -1.20
C GLY A 183 -9.43 -3.37 -1.38
N ASN A 184 -10.53 -3.90 -0.87
CA ASN A 184 -11.80 -3.18 -0.74
C ASN A 184 -12.15 -2.91 0.74
N LEU A 185 -13.22 -2.13 0.94
CA LEU A 185 -13.77 -1.87 2.27
C LEU A 185 -14.98 -2.78 2.53
N LYS A 186 -15.16 -3.21 3.77
CA LYS A 186 -16.31 -4.04 4.20
C LYS A 186 -17.66 -3.48 3.74
N ASN A 187 -17.88 -2.17 3.85
CA ASN A 187 -19.16 -1.56 3.44
C ASN A 187 -19.19 -1.18 1.94
N TYR A 188 -18.09 -1.36 1.21
CA TYR A 188 -17.93 -1.00 -0.20
C TYR A 188 -17.18 -2.10 -0.98
N LYS A 189 -17.73 -3.32 -1.00
CA LYS A 189 -17.16 -4.51 -1.67
C LYS A 189 -16.68 -4.28 -3.11
N ASN A 190 -17.38 -3.42 -3.84
CA ASN A 190 -17.11 -3.19 -5.26
C ASN A 190 -16.02 -2.14 -5.52
N TYR A 191 -15.60 -1.40 -4.49
CA TYR A 191 -14.63 -0.32 -4.59
C TYR A 191 -13.27 -0.79 -4.09
N PHE A 192 -12.34 -0.96 -5.03
CA PHE A 192 -10.96 -1.35 -4.75
C PHE A 192 -10.04 -0.14 -4.72
N MET A 193 -8.96 -0.26 -3.97
CA MET A 193 -7.87 0.71 -3.89
C MET A 193 -6.55 -0.04 -3.76
N ILE A 194 -5.44 0.61 -4.06
CA ILE A 194 -4.12 0.05 -3.82
C ILE A 194 -3.84 0.22 -2.31
N ILE A 195 -3.60 -0.88 -1.61
CA ILE A 195 -3.26 -0.87 -0.18
C ILE A 195 -1.80 -1.23 0.08
N GLY A 196 -1.08 -1.64 -0.97
CA GLY A 196 0.35 -1.89 -0.92
C GLY A 196 0.95 -1.99 -2.31
N VAL A 197 2.23 -1.67 -2.43
CA VAL A 197 2.97 -1.77 -3.69
C VAL A 197 4.13 -2.75 -3.52
N PHE A 198 4.19 -3.77 -4.36
CA PHE A 198 5.28 -4.75 -4.37
C PHE A 198 6.15 -4.53 -5.61
N TYR A 199 7.44 -4.23 -5.40
CA TYR A 199 8.33 -3.70 -6.44
C TYR A 199 9.70 -4.41 -6.48
N PRO A 200 9.77 -5.74 -6.66
CA PRO A 200 11.03 -6.44 -6.85
C PRO A 200 11.85 -5.85 -8.02
N PRO A 201 13.20 -5.95 -7.98
CA PRO A 201 14.04 -5.60 -9.12
C PRO A 201 13.67 -6.43 -10.36
N ILE A 202 13.72 -5.81 -11.54
CA ILE A 202 13.60 -6.52 -12.81
C ILE A 202 14.85 -7.40 -12.99
N ILE A 203 14.65 -8.69 -13.24
CA ILE A 203 15.74 -9.62 -13.56
C ILE A 203 15.92 -9.60 -15.08
N THR A 204 16.97 -8.93 -15.55
CA THR A 204 17.35 -8.90 -16.98
C THR A 204 18.22 -10.09 -17.39
N GLN A 205 18.60 -10.96 -16.46
CA GLN A 205 19.47 -12.10 -16.74
C GLN A 205 18.64 -13.34 -17.07
N LEU A 206 18.71 -13.78 -18.33
CA LEU A 206 18.45 -15.17 -18.72
C LEU A 206 19.35 -16.05 -17.85
N SER A 207 18.81 -16.70 -16.83
CA SER A 207 19.53 -17.77 -16.14
C SER A 207 19.73 -18.89 -17.15
N LEU A 208 20.93 -18.99 -17.70
CA LEU A 208 21.42 -20.18 -18.37
C LEU A 208 21.50 -21.31 -17.34
N PHE A 209 20.43 -22.10 -17.27
CA PHE A 209 20.45 -23.49 -16.84
C PHE A 209 19.54 -24.27 -17.76
#